data_AF-A0A946JUZ3-F1
#
_entry.id   AF-A0A946JUZ3-F1
#
_cell.length_a   1.000
_cell.length_b   1.000
_cell.length_c   1.000
_cell.angle_alpha   90.00
_cell.angle_beta   90.00
_cell.angle_gamma   90.00
#
_symmetry.space_group_name_H-M   'P 1'
#
loop_
_entity.id
_entity.type
_entity.pdbx_description
1 polymer ?
#
loop_
_entity_poly.entity_id
_entity_poly.type
_entity_poly.pdbx_seq_one_letter_code
_entity_poly.pdbx_strand_id
1 'polypeptide(L)'
;MILELKDYVLSLIVVLSVPSAFVVWRSVLEIRFIINLTKQIHGYTMYKNGPDSDRLFLEKMETLCLDAREGVNRNYKHNNISLEQSMEIKVEIDELRNNLRHGPRGRMKKLGYLTRRKLGKLDSLAIKSIDAMISDLETKNNQELTSKCSILIKETNDALTRRSRLVTNTGD
;
A
#
# COMPACT_ATOMS: atom_id res chain seq x y z
N MET A 1 31.24 -31.06 12.26
CA MET A 1 31.38 -29.59 12.21
C MET A 1 30.03 -28.99 11.81
N ILE A 2 29.10 -28.88 12.76
CA ILE A 2 27.83 -28.16 12.62
C ILE A 2 27.62 -27.54 14.01
N LEU A 3 28.31 -26.44 14.28
CA LEU A 3 27.96 -25.57 15.41
C LEU A 3 26.74 -24.79 14.95
N GLU A 4 25.65 -25.00 15.66
CA GLU A 4 24.32 -24.65 15.23
C GLU A 4 24.14 -23.14 15.09
N LEU A 5 23.63 -22.73 13.92
CA LEU A 5 23.17 -21.38 13.58
C LEU A 5 22.22 -20.77 14.65
N LYS A 6 21.67 -21.59 15.55
CA LYS A 6 20.78 -21.19 16.63
C LYS A 6 21.47 -20.36 17.72
N ASP A 7 22.73 -20.66 18.02
CA ASP A 7 23.45 -19.98 19.11
C ASP A 7 23.89 -18.56 18.70
N TYR A 8 24.11 -18.34 17.40
CA TYR A 8 24.42 -17.03 16.83
C TYR A 8 23.20 -16.10 16.76
N VAL A 9 22.01 -16.67 16.59
CA VAL A 9 20.74 -15.91 16.58
C VAL A 9 20.35 -15.50 18.00
N LEU A 10 20.64 -16.34 19.00
CA LEU A 10 20.40 -15.98 20.40
C LEU A 10 21.36 -14.90 20.92
N SER A 11 22.63 -14.90 20.51
CA SER A 11 23.60 -13.88 20.95
C SER A 11 23.34 -12.49 20.37
N LEU A 12 22.67 -12.40 19.22
CA LEU A 12 22.32 -11.11 18.60
C LEU A 12 21.14 -10.40 19.29
N ILE A 13 20.33 -11.14 20.05
CA ILE A 13 19.13 -10.64 20.73
C ILE A 13 19.47 -9.93 22.06
N VAL A 14 20.67 -10.13 22.62
CA VAL A 14 20.99 -9.70 23.99
C VAL A 14 21.62 -8.31 24.09
N VAL A 15 22.08 -7.67 23.00
CA VAL A 15 23.02 -6.53 23.14
C VAL A 15 22.46 -5.12 22.85
N LEU A 16 21.25 -4.88 22.33
CA LEU A 16 20.86 -3.50 21.98
C LEU A 16 19.45 -3.08 22.43
N SER A 17 19.45 -2.46 23.62
CA SER A 17 18.70 -1.26 24.04
C SER A 17 17.18 -1.22 23.83
N VAL A 18 16.48 -1.00 24.93
CA VAL A 18 15.03 -0.96 25.14
C VAL A 18 14.19 -0.04 24.22
N PRO A 19 14.71 0.98 23.49
CA PRO A 19 13.91 1.65 22.44
C PRO A 19 13.65 0.74 21.22
N SER A 20 14.50 -0.27 20.99
CA SER A 20 14.41 -1.17 19.85
C SER A 20 13.22 -2.13 19.97
N ALA A 21 12.80 -2.50 21.17
CA ALA A 21 11.69 -3.43 21.36
C ALA A 21 10.35 -2.82 20.91
N PHE A 22 10.13 -1.51 21.09
CA PHE A 22 8.91 -0.84 20.60
C PHE A 22 8.93 -0.68 19.09
N VAL A 23 10.10 -0.35 18.51
CA VAL A 23 10.27 -0.26 17.05
C VAL A 23 10.14 -1.64 16.40
N VAL A 24 10.79 -2.66 16.96
CA VAL A 24 10.65 -4.06 16.54
C VAL A 24 9.23 -4.55 16.76
N TRP A 25 8.54 -4.18 17.85
CA TRP A 25 7.12 -4.50 18.07
C TRP A 25 6.21 -3.80 17.06
N ARG A 26 6.45 -2.54 16.73
CA ARG A 26 5.77 -1.78 15.67
C ARG A 26 6.01 -2.39 14.30
N SER A 27 7.26 -2.70 13.95
CA SER A 27 7.62 -3.37 12.72
C SER A 27 7.10 -4.79 12.68
N VAL A 28 7.04 -5.51 13.81
CA VAL A 28 6.41 -6.84 13.90
C VAL A 28 4.90 -6.73 13.83
N LEU A 29 4.27 -5.66 14.33
CA LEU A 29 2.85 -5.39 14.15
C LEU A 29 2.54 -4.98 12.72
N GLU A 30 3.38 -4.18 12.07
CA GLU A 30 3.25 -3.76 10.67
C GLU A 30 3.54 -4.93 9.72
N ILE A 31 4.54 -5.76 10.01
CA ILE A 31 4.82 -7.02 9.30
C ILE A 31 3.73 -8.04 9.62
N ARG A 32 3.21 -8.16 10.85
CA ARG A 32 2.03 -8.99 11.16
C ARG A 32 0.77 -8.41 10.54
N PHE A 33 0.68 -7.12 10.29
CA PHE A 33 -0.45 -6.46 9.63
C PHE A 33 -0.34 -6.60 8.12
N ILE A 34 0.87 -6.61 7.54
CA ILE A 34 1.15 -6.91 6.13
C ILE A 34 1.03 -8.41 5.88
N ILE A 35 1.46 -9.27 6.83
CA ILE A 35 1.28 -10.72 6.84
C ILE A 35 -0.17 -11.09 7.14
N ASN A 36 -0.88 -10.37 8.01
CA ASN A 36 -2.33 -10.52 8.18
C ASN A 36 -3.08 -9.85 7.05
N LEU A 37 -2.59 -8.82 6.38
CA LEU A 37 -3.17 -8.33 5.14
C LEU A 37 -2.99 -9.39 4.06
N THR A 38 -1.82 -10.02 3.93
CA THR A 38 -1.55 -11.10 2.96
C THR A 38 -2.17 -12.45 3.34
N LYS A 39 -2.44 -12.72 4.62
CA LYS A 39 -3.24 -13.87 5.10
C LYS A 39 -4.76 -13.58 5.15
N GLN A 40 -5.18 -12.32 5.33
CA GLN A 40 -6.58 -11.85 5.16
C GLN A 40 -6.92 -11.50 3.70
N ILE A 41 -5.92 -11.45 2.82
CA ILE A 41 -6.10 -11.61 1.36
C ILE A 41 -6.65 -13.02 1.06
N HIS A 42 -6.66 -13.94 2.05
CA HIS A 42 -7.41 -15.19 2.06
C HIS A 42 -8.66 -15.23 2.97
N GLY A 43 -9.29 -14.11 3.31
CA GLY A 43 -10.53 -14.17 4.09
C GLY A 43 -11.31 -12.87 4.16
N TYR A 44 -12.50 -12.90 3.54
CA TYR A 44 -13.83 -12.35 3.88
C TYR A 44 -14.10 -11.38 5.06
N THR A 45 -13.13 -10.98 5.87
CA THR A 45 -13.30 -10.20 7.10
C THR A 45 -13.13 -8.70 6.90
N MET A 46 -12.46 -8.25 5.82
CA MET A 46 -12.21 -6.83 5.62
C MET A 46 -13.48 -5.99 5.42
N TYR A 47 -14.66 -6.56 5.19
CA TYR A 47 -15.91 -5.79 5.18
C TYR A 47 -16.96 -6.40 6.14
N LYS A 48 -16.52 -7.13 7.16
CA LYS A 48 -17.39 -7.50 8.31
C LYS A 48 -17.63 -6.30 9.22
N ASN A 49 -16.62 -5.45 9.40
CA ASN A 49 -16.66 -4.30 10.31
C ASN A 49 -17.23 -3.03 9.66
N GLY A 50 -17.75 -3.13 8.43
CA GLY A 50 -18.42 -2.01 7.76
C GLY A 50 -17.50 -0.80 7.53
N PRO A 51 -17.82 0.41 8.05
CA PRO A 51 -17.07 1.64 7.79
C PRO A 51 -15.61 1.65 8.26
N ASP A 52 -15.27 0.90 9.32
CA ASP A 52 -13.93 0.94 9.91
C ASP A 52 -12.86 0.44 8.93
N SER A 53 -13.24 -0.52 8.10
CA SER A 53 -12.33 -1.07 7.11
C SER A 53 -12.07 -0.14 5.93
N ASP A 54 -13.07 0.65 5.54
CA ASP A 54 -12.91 1.71 4.54
C ASP A 54 -11.93 2.76 5.06
N ARG A 55 -12.06 3.15 6.33
CA ARG A 55 -11.12 4.07 7.00
C ARG A 55 -9.69 3.53 7.02
N LEU A 56 -9.49 2.28 7.40
CA LEU A 56 -8.16 1.65 7.44
C LEU A 56 -7.54 1.52 6.04
N PHE A 57 -8.34 1.18 5.04
CA PHE A 57 -7.89 1.15 3.65
C PHE A 57 -7.41 2.53 3.20
N LEU A 58 -8.20 3.58 3.49
CA LEU A 58 -7.84 4.96 3.16
C LEU A 58 -6.55 5.40 3.85
N GLU A 59 -6.42 5.15 5.16
CA GLU A 59 -5.22 5.48 5.93
C GLU A 59 -3.97 4.82 5.34
N LYS A 60 -4.07 3.53 4.97
CA LYS A 60 -2.96 2.81 4.34
C LYS A 60 -2.63 3.37 2.97
N MET A 61 -3.62 3.62 2.12
CA MET A 61 -3.39 4.17 0.78
C MET A 61 -2.83 5.60 0.84
N GLU A 62 -3.28 6.44 1.77
CA GLU A 62 -2.73 7.79 1.96
C GLU A 62 -1.25 7.73 2.34
N THR A 63 -0.88 6.82 3.23
CA THR A 63 0.52 6.60 3.63
C THR A 63 1.35 6.19 2.41
N LEU A 64 0.87 5.21 1.65
CA LEU A 64 1.57 4.73 0.45
C LEU A 64 1.71 5.82 -0.64
N CYS A 65 0.71 6.67 -0.84
CA CYS A 65 0.82 7.81 -1.76
C CYS A 65 1.90 8.81 -1.30
N LEU A 66 2.03 9.06 0.01
CA LEU A 66 3.08 9.93 0.54
C LEU A 66 4.46 9.30 0.37
N ASP A 67 4.60 8.02 0.66
CA ASP A 67 5.86 7.27 0.51
C ASP A 67 6.31 7.25 -0.97
N ALA A 68 5.38 6.99 -1.89
CA ALA A 68 5.62 7.06 -3.33
C ALA A 68 6.06 8.44 -3.76
N ARG A 69 5.37 9.50 -3.30
CA ARG A 69 5.74 10.89 -3.61
C ARG A 69 7.15 11.21 -3.12
N GLU A 70 7.53 10.70 -1.95
CA GLU A 70 8.89 10.85 -1.43
C GLU A 70 9.91 10.06 -2.26
N GLY A 71 9.57 8.84 -2.69
CA GLY A 71 10.39 8.04 -3.62
C GLY A 71 10.68 8.79 -4.92
N VAL A 72 9.69 9.47 -5.50
CA VAL A 72 9.88 10.32 -6.68
C VAL A 72 10.79 11.50 -6.37
N ASN A 73 10.62 12.18 -5.22
CA ASN A 73 11.52 13.25 -4.78
C ASN A 73 12.97 12.77 -4.66
N ARG A 74 13.20 11.58 -4.12
CA ARG A 74 14.53 10.98 -4.01
C ARG A 74 15.12 10.73 -5.41
N ASN A 75 14.36 10.16 -6.33
CA ASN A 75 14.85 9.90 -7.70
C ASN A 75 15.18 11.19 -8.46
N TYR A 76 14.36 12.23 -8.30
CA TYR A 76 14.68 13.55 -8.87
C TYR A 76 15.98 14.13 -8.29
N LYS A 77 16.15 14.10 -6.96
CA LYS A 77 17.38 14.59 -6.30
C LYS A 77 18.65 13.85 -6.72
N HIS A 78 18.53 12.57 -7.08
CA HIS A 78 19.64 11.76 -7.58
C HIS A 78 19.84 11.86 -9.10
N ASN A 79 19.08 12.72 -9.80
CA ASN A 79 19.10 12.88 -11.26
C ASN A 79 18.75 11.59 -12.02
N ASN A 80 17.94 10.71 -11.42
CA ASN A 80 17.46 9.47 -12.04
C ASN A 80 16.31 9.72 -13.02
N ILE A 81 15.56 10.81 -12.79
CA ILE A 81 14.43 11.27 -13.60
C ILE A 81 14.52 12.77 -13.81
N SER A 82 13.92 13.29 -14.89
CA SER A 82 13.88 14.73 -15.15
C SER A 82 12.90 15.45 -14.22
N LEU A 83 12.99 16.79 -14.15
CA LEU A 83 12.03 17.61 -13.40
C LEU A 83 10.60 17.42 -13.93
N GLU A 84 10.42 17.42 -15.25
CA GLU A 84 9.13 17.25 -15.92
C GLU A 84 8.50 15.90 -15.55
N GLN A 85 9.28 14.81 -15.67
CA GLN A 85 8.83 13.46 -15.28
C GLN A 85 8.50 13.39 -13.80
N SER A 86 9.34 13.98 -12.95
CA SER A 86 9.05 14.05 -11.52
C SER A 86 7.76 14.80 -11.22
N MET A 87 7.45 15.87 -11.95
CA MET A 87 6.24 16.66 -11.73
C MET A 87 5.01 15.88 -12.16
N GLU A 88 5.06 15.27 -13.35
CA GLU A 88 3.97 14.46 -13.91
C GLU A 88 3.56 13.34 -12.93
N ILE A 89 4.50 12.51 -12.51
CA ILE A 89 4.22 11.41 -11.57
C ILE A 89 3.66 11.94 -10.24
N LYS A 90 4.18 13.06 -9.72
CA LYS A 90 3.68 13.64 -8.46
C LYS A 90 2.25 14.14 -8.59
N VAL A 91 1.90 14.76 -9.72
CA VAL A 91 0.53 15.21 -9.98
C VAL A 91 -0.42 14.02 -10.00
N GLU A 92 -0.06 12.93 -10.68
CA GLU A 92 -0.89 11.73 -10.72
C GLU A 92 -1.05 11.08 -9.33
N ILE A 93 0.00 11.06 -8.50
CA ILE A 93 -0.06 10.58 -7.11
C ILE A 93 -0.96 11.48 -6.25
N ASP A 94 -0.89 12.79 -6.45
CA ASP A 94 -1.73 13.75 -5.72
C ASP A 94 -3.20 13.64 -6.12
N GLU A 95 -3.48 13.42 -7.41
CA GLU A 95 -4.82 13.13 -7.91
C GLU A 95 -5.36 11.83 -7.33
N LEU A 96 -4.56 10.76 -7.31
CA LEU A 96 -4.90 9.50 -6.63
C LEU A 96 -5.29 9.74 -5.17
N ARG A 97 -4.48 10.50 -4.44
CA ARG A 97 -4.73 10.84 -3.04
C ARG A 97 -5.99 11.69 -2.85
N ASN A 98 -6.24 12.65 -3.73
CA ASN A 98 -7.45 13.46 -3.70
C ASN A 98 -8.70 12.62 -3.99
N ASN A 99 -8.62 11.70 -4.96
CA ASN A 99 -9.68 10.78 -5.31
C ASN A 99 -9.99 9.82 -4.15
N LEU A 100 -8.98 9.39 -3.38
CA LEU A 100 -9.20 8.59 -2.16
C LEU A 100 -9.94 9.39 -1.08
N ARG A 101 -9.60 10.67 -0.90
CA ARG A 101 -10.20 11.55 0.12
C ARG A 101 -11.64 11.93 -0.18
N HIS A 102 -11.91 12.24 -1.44
CA HIS A 102 -13.18 12.82 -1.89
C HIS A 102 -14.03 11.87 -2.74
N GLY A 103 -13.54 10.67 -3.01
CA GLY A 103 -14.24 9.67 -3.80
C GLY A 103 -15.55 9.20 -3.15
N PRO A 104 -16.47 8.66 -3.95
CA PRO A 104 -17.77 8.21 -3.45
C PRO A 104 -17.61 7.06 -2.45
N ARG A 105 -18.26 7.20 -1.29
CA ARG A 105 -18.32 6.19 -0.24
C ARG A 105 -19.70 5.56 -0.23
N GLY A 106 -19.80 4.28 -0.58
CA GLY A 106 -21.06 3.56 -0.50
C GLY A 106 -21.39 3.09 0.91
N ARG A 107 -22.59 2.54 1.09
CA ARG A 107 -23.09 2.11 2.41
C ARG A 107 -22.53 0.73 2.78
N MET A 108 -21.31 0.73 3.32
CA MET A 108 -20.55 -0.49 3.65
C MET A 108 -21.26 -1.49 4.58
N LYS A 109 -22.24 -1.03 5.39
CA LYS A 109 -23.01 -1.88 6.33
C LYS A 109 -23.98 -2.85 5.65
N LYS A 110 -24.37 -2.61 4.39
CA LYS A 110 -25.38 -3.42 3.66
C LYS A 110 -24.79 -4.27 2.53
N LEU A 111 -23.46 -4.45 2.49
CA LEU A 111 -22.82 -5.13 1.37
C LEU A 111 -23.01 -6.65 1.42
N GLY A 112 -23.58 -7.20 0.34
CA GLY A 112 -23.60 -8.63 0.09
C GLY A 112 -22.19 -9.24 0.09
N TYR A 113 -22.09 -10.51 0.44
CA TYR A 113 -20.83 -11.25 0.52
C TYR A 113 -19.98 -11.16 -0.76
N LEU A 114 -20.61 -11.29 -1.93
CA LEU A 114 -19.92 -11.20 -3.23
C LEU A 114 -19.33 -9.80 -3.47
N THR A 115 -20.05 -8.74 -3.13
CA THR A 115 -19.58 -7.36 -3.25
C THR A 115 -18.40 -7.11 -2.33
N ARG A 116 -18.48 -7.57 -1.07
CA ARG A 116 -17.37 -7.50 -0.11
C ARG A 116 -16.11 -8.19 -0.61
N ARG A 117 -16.24 -9.37 -1.22
CA ARG A 117 -15.12 -10.09 -1.82
C ARG A 117 -14.51 -9.33 -3.01
N LYS A 118 -15.34 -8.74 -3.86
CA LYS A 118 -14.87 -7.93 -5.00
C LYS A 118 -14.13 -6.68 -4.53
N LEU A 119 -14.64 -5.98 -3.52
CA LEU A 119 -13.98 -4.82 -2.93
C LEU A 119 -12.61 -5.19 -2.36
N GLY A 120 -12.51 -6.24 -1.54
CA GLY A 120 -11.22 -6.67 -0.99
C GLY A 120 -10.17 -7.03 -2.06
N LYS A 121 -10.60 -7.58 -3.20
CA LYS A 121 -9.70 -7.83 -4.35
C LYS A 121 -9.19 -6.53 -4.98
N LEU A 122 -10.07 -5.54 -5.15
CA LEU A 122 -9.70 -4.24 -5.74
C LEU A 122 -8.82 -3.44 -4.79
N ASP A 123 -9.13 -3.43 -3.50
CA ASP A 123 -8.30 -2.77 -2.48
C ASP A 123 -6.91 -3.41 -2.42
N SER A 124 -6.83 -4.75 -2.46
CA SER A 124 -5.55 -5.45 -2.52
C SER A 124 -4.78 -5.15 -3.80
N LEU A 125 -5.45 -4.98 -4.94
CA LEU A 125 -4.80 -4.63 -6.20
C LEU A 125 -4.20 -3.23 -6.12
N ALA A 126 -5.00 -2.25 -5.68
CA ALA A 126 -4.55 -0.86 -5.51
C ALA A 126 -3.34 -0.74 -4.58
N ILE A 127 -3.38 -1.42 -3.43
CA ILE A 127 -2.26 -1.44 -2.48
C ILE A 127 -1.02 -2.04 -3.13
N LYS A 128 -1.14 -3.21 -3.77
CA LYS A 128 0.00 -3.89 -4.39
C LYS A 128 0.63 -3.09 -5.52
N SER A 129 -0.17 -2.42 -6.35
CA SER A 129 0.36 -1.61 -7.46
C SER A 129 1.16 -0.40 -6.95
N ILE A 130 0.69 0.32 -5.92
CA ILE A 130 1.49 1.41 -5.33
C ILE A 130 2.73 0.88 -4.59
N ASP A 131 2.61 -0.23 -3.87
CA ASP A 131 3.74 -0.82 -3.14
C ASP A 131 4.84 -1.31 -4.09
N ALA A 132 4.44 -1.88 -5.24
CA ALA A 132 5.35 -2.21 -6.33
C ALA A 132 6.02 -0.95 -6.91
N MET A 133 5.27 0.15 -7.06
CA MET A 133 5.84 1.41 -7.55
C MET A 133 6.87 1.97 -6.56
N ILE A 134 6.60 1.93 -5.26
CA ILE A 134 7.58 2.33 -4.24
C ILE A 134 8.83 1.45 -4.33
N SER A 135 8.66 0.15 -4.46
CA SER A 135 9.78 -0.80 -4.63
C SER A 135 10.60 -0.47 -5.88
N ASP A 136 9.96 -0.19 -7.01
CA ASP A 136 10.63 0.21 -8.26
C ASP A 136 11.37 1.54 -8.09
N LEU A 137 10.79 2.52 -7.39
CA LEU A 137 11.43 3.80 -7.06
C LEU A 137 12.65 3.64 -6.14
N GLU A 138 12.74 2.58 -5.36
CA GLU A 138 13.92 2.27 -4.53
C GLU A 138 15.02 1.54 -5.30
N THR A 139 14.67 0.90 -6.42
CA THR A 139 15.65 0.23 -7.27
C THR A 139 16.44 1.24 -8.12
N LYS A 140 17.77 1.07 -8.20
CA LYS A 140 18.66 2.02 -8.89
C LYS A 140 18.68 1.92 -10.42
N ASN A 141 17.80 1.12 -11.03
CA ASN A 141 17.86 0.82 -12.46
C ASN A 141 16.77 1.59 -13.22
N ASN A 142 17.18 2.71 -13.86
CA ASN A 142 16.28 3.84 -14.14
C ASN A 142 15.76 3.97 -15.58
N GLN A 143 16.20 3.14 -16.52
CA GLN A 143 15.87 3.36 -17.95
C GLN A 143 14.38 3.31 -18.26
N GLU A 144 13.58 2.63 -17.43
CA GLU A 144 12.12 2.47 -17.60
C GLU A 144 11.32 2.85 -16.35
N LEU A 145 11.91 3.61 -15.42
CA LEU A 145 11.27 3.89 -14.13
C LEU A 145 9.96 4.68 -14.31
N THR A 146 9.97 5.71 -15.17
CA THR A 146 8.80 6.56 -15.42
C THR A 146 7.65 5.79 -16.06
N SER A 147 7.93 4.94 -17.05
CA SER A 147 6.89 4.15 -17.72
C SER A 147 6.27 3.12 -16.77
N LYS A 148 7.08 2.46 -15.94
CA LYS A 148 6.59 1.55 -14.90
C LYS A 148 5.71 2.26 -13.88
N CYS A 149 6.15 3.43 -13.38
CA CYS A 149 5.35 4.24 -12.46
C CYS A 149 3.98 4.61 -13.07
N SER A 150 3.96 5.08 -14.31
CA SER A 150 2.71 5.44 -15.00
C SER A 150 1.77 4.24 -15.17
N ILE A 151 2.29 3.05 -15.52
CA ILE A 151 1.50 1.81 -15.60
C ILE A 151 0.88 1.48 -14.24
N LEU A 152 1.68 1.49 -13.17
CA LEU A 152 1.23 1.13 -11.82
C LEU A 152 0.23 2.14 -11.23
N ILE A 153 0.40 3.43 -11.54
CA ILE A 153 -0.57 4.48 -11.20
C ILE A 153 -1.88 4.23 -11.94
N LYS A 154 -1.83 3.92 -13.24
CA LYS A 154 -3.03 3.60 -14.04
C LYS A 154 -3.77 2.37 -13.50
N GLU A 155 -3.05 1.30 -13.16
CA GLU A 155 -3.63 0.10 -12.54
C GLU A 155 -4.31 0.42 -11.21
N THR A 156 -3.69 1.26 -10.40
CA THR A 156 -4.26 1.73 -9.12
C THR A 156 -5.53 2.53 -9.36
N ASN A 157 -5.51 3.49 -10.28
CA ASN A 157 -6.67 4.30 -10.65
C ASN A 157 -7.82 3.44 -11.19
N ASP A 158 -7.54 2.44 -12.01
CA ASP A 158 -8.53 1.49 -12.52
C ASP A 158 -9.17 0.68 -11.38
N ALA A 159 -8.35 0.21 -10.43
CA ALA A 159 -8.84 -0.50 -9.26
C ALA A 159 -9.76 0.39 -8.39
N LEU A 160 -9.34 1.63 -8.11
CA LEU A 160 -10.12 2.60 -7.35
C LEU A 160 -11.40 3.02 -8.08
N THR A 161 -11.38 3.16 -9.40
CA THR A 161 -12.56 3.48 -10.19
C THR A 161 -13.58 2.34 -10.14
N ARG A 162 -13.12 1.09 -10.31
CA ARG A 162 -13.98 -0.10 -10.17
C ARG A 162 -14.54 -0.23 -8.76
N ARG A 163 -13.73 0.10 -7.75
CA ARG A 163 -14.15 0.13 -6.35
C ARG A 163 -15.27 1.12 -6.17
N SER A 164 -15.07 2.38 -6.57
CA SER A 164 -16.07 3.45 -6.52
C SER A 164 -17.40 3.03 -7.15
N ARG A 165 -17.38 2.43 -8.35
CA ARG A 165 -18.59 1.91 -9.01
C ARG A 165 -19.31 0.83 -8.20
N LEU A 166 -18.56 -0.07 -7.56
CA LEU A 166 -19.16 -1.13 -6.72
C LEU A 166 -19.84 -0.54 -5.48
N VAL A 167 -19.28 0.52 -4.90
CA VAL A 167 -19.88 1.13 -3.72
C VAL A 167 -21.03 2.08 -4.06
N THR A 168 -20.98 2.80 -5.18
CA THR A 168 -22.11 3.64 -5.63
C THR A 168 -23.35 2.81 -5.96
N ASN A 169 -23.16 1.62 -6.54
CA ASN A 169 -24.26 0.71 -6.89
C ASN A 169 -24.88 -0.01 -5.67
N THR A 170 -24.48 0.34 -4.44
CA THR A 170 -25.05 -0.22 -3.20
C THR A 170 -26.02 0.73 -2.51
N GLY A 171 -26.28 1.88 -3.13
CA GLY A 171 -27.37 2.79 -2.80
C GLY A 171 -28.47 2.66 -3.85
N ASP A 172 -29.27 1.60 -3.74
CA ASP A 172 -30.74 1.52 -3.88
C ASP A 172 -31.19 0.10 -3.49
#